data_AF-A0A5M6ID57-F1
#
_entry.id   AF-A0A5M6ID57-F1
#
_cell.length_a   1.000
_cell.length_b   1.000
_cell.length_c   1.000
_cell.angle_alpha   90.00
_cell.angle_beta   90.00
_cell.angle_gamma   90.00
#
_symmetry.space_group_name_H-M   'P 1'
#
loop_
_entity.id
_entity.type
_entity.pdbx_description
1 polymer ?
#
loop_
_entity_poly.entity_id
_entity_poly.type
_entity_poly.pdbx_seq_one_letter_code
_entity_poly.pdbx_strand_id
1 'polypeptide(L)'
;MDAARDRLQELHDLYALVHLLVDFLAGLTFTVGSVLFFWPATETPAIWLFVIGSVLFMAKPTVRLVHMLHDGRTRRSLERALSDEARSKLARFTPRARTLRM
;
A
#
# COMPACT_ATOMS: atom_id res chain seq x y z
N MET A 1 -11.22 -25.35 -18.03
CA MET A 1 -10.94 -23.98 -17.54
C MET A 1 -10.70 -23.97 -16.03
N ASP A 2 -11.31 -24.90 -15.28
CA ASP A 2 -11.29 -24.93 -13.82
C ASP A 2 -9.90 -25.20 -13.23
N ALA A 3 -9.17 -26.21 -13.76
CA ALA A 3 -7.82 -26.52 -13.29
C ALA A 3 -6.81 -25.34 -13.41
N ALA A 4 -6.96 -24.46 -14.41
CA ALA A 4 -6.10 -23.29 -14.55
C ALA A 4 -6.45 -22.19 -13.54
N ARG A 5 -7.74 -22.05 -13.21
CA ARG A 5 -8.22 -21.10 -12.21
C ARG A 5 -7.80 -21.52 -10.80
N ASP A 6 -7.87 -22.83 -10.51
CA ASP A 6 -7.47 -23.40 -9.22
C ASP A 6 -5.97 -23.16 -8.95
N ARG A 7 -5.11 -23.35 -9.96
CA ARG A 7 -3.67 -23.04 -9.86
C ARG A 7 -3.39 -21.57 -9.58
N LEU A 8 -4.11 -20.66 -10.23
CA LEU A 8 -3.95 -19.22 -10.00
C LEU A 8 -4.38 -18.83 -8.58
N GLN A 9 -5.44 -19.46 -8.07
CA GLN A 9 -5.91 -19.25 -6.70
C GLN A 9 -4.88 -19.78 -5.68
N GLU A 10 -4.36 -20.98 -5.87
CA GLU A 10 -3.29 -21.55 -5.04
C GLU A 10 -2.06 -20.62 -4.97
N LEU A 11 -1.65 -20.07 -6.12
CA LEU A 11 -0.54 -19.12 -6.18
C LEU A 11 -0.85 -17.82 -5.44
N HIS A 12 -2.04 -17.26 -5.65
CA HIS A 12 -2.47 -16.05 -4.94
C HIS A 12 -2.42 -16.24 -3.43
N ASP A 13 -2.93 -17.37 -2.94
CA ASP A 13 -3.01 -17.65 -1.50
C ASP A 13 -1.61 -17.88 -0.90
N LEU A 14 -0.70 -18.53 -1.64
CA LEU A 14 0.71 -18.63 -1.27
C LEU A 14 1.37 -17.25 -1.18
N TYR A 15 1.16 -16.38 -2.18
CA TYR A 15 1.69 -15.02 -2.14
C TYR A 15 1.11 -14.23 -0.96
N ALA A 16 -0.18 -14.35 -0.67
CA ALA A 16 -0.80 -13.70 0.47
C ALA A 16 -0.18 -14.15 1.79
N LEU A 17 0.07 -15.46 1.95
CA LEU A 17 0.76 -16.02 3.11
C LEU A 17 2.20 -15.49 3.22
N VAL A 18 2.96 -15.48 2.13
CA VAL A 18 4.34 -14.97 2.12
C VAL A 18 4.38 -13.50 2.55
N HIS A 19 3.49 -12.65 2.02
CA HIS A 19 3.42 -11.25 2.42
C HIS A 19 3.06 -11.09 3.90
N LEU A 20 2.11 -11.87 4.40
CA LEU A 20 1.75 -11.86 5.82
C LEU A 20 2.95 -12.25 6.71
N LEU A 21 3.69 -13.29 6.31
CA LEU A 21 4.88 -13.74 7.04
C LEU A 21 5.97 -12.68 7.04
N VAL A 22 6.25 -12.03 5.90
CA VAL A 22 7.23 -10.95 5.80
C VAL A 22 6.83 -9.77 6.70
N ASP A 23 5.58 -9.33 6.64
CA ASP A 23 5.06 -8.24 7.46
C ASP A 23 5.15 -8.58 8.97
N PHE A 24 4.82 -9.83 9.34
CA PHE A 24 4.93 -10.30 10.72
C PHE A 24 6.38 -10.38 11.21
N LEU A 25 7.30 -10.91 10.40
CA LEU A 25 8.73 -10.98 10.72
C LEU A 25 9.35 -9.59 10.85
N ALA A 26 8.96 -8.65 9.98
CA ALA A 26 9.37 -7.25 10.11
C ALA A 26 8.94 -6.67 11.47
N GLY A 27 7.65 -6.83 11.82
CA GLY A 27 7.14 -6.40 13.13
C GLY A 27 7.87 -7.05 14.30
N LEU A 28 8.11 -8.37 14.23
CA LEU A 28 8.79 -9.12 15.29
C LEU A 28 10.23 -8.61 15.51
N THR A 29 11.00 -8.44 14.43
CA THR A 29 12.38 -7.92 14.54
C THR A 29 12.41 -6.51 15.11
N PHE A 30 11.48 -5.63 14.74
CA PHE A 30 11.36 -4.30 15.37
C PHE A 30 10.99 -4.38 16.84
N THR A 31 10.03 -5.23 17.23
CA THR A 31 9.64 -5.39 18.64
C THR A 31 10.81 -5.91 19.48
N VAL A 32 11.48 -6.97 19.02
CA VAL A 32 12.62 -7.54 19.74
C VAL A 32 13.77 -6.54 19.81
N GLY A 33 14.11 -5.87 18.70
CA GLY A 33 15.11 -4.81 18.68
C GLY A 33 14.78 -3.69 19.67
N SER A 34 13.51 -3.29 19.76
CA SER A 34 13.07 -2.22 20.68
C SER A 34 13.32 -2.60 22.13
N VAL A 35 13.09 -3.87 22.49
CA VAL A 35 13.39 -4.39 23.83
C VAL A 35 14.90 -4.42 24.07
N LEU A 36 15.72 -4.83 23.09
CA LEU A 36 17.17 -4.88 23.25
C LEU A 36 17.82 -3.50 23.47
N PHE A 37 17.19 -2.40 23.04
CA PHE A 37 17.68 -1.06 23.32
C PHE A 37 17.60 -0.65 24.81
N PHE A 38 16.95 -1.44 25.69
CA PHE A 38 16.95 -1.15 27.13
C PHE A 38 18.31 -1.39 27.81
N TRP A 39 19.24 -2.12 27.17
CA TRP A 39 20.57 -2.38 27.71
C TRP A 39 21.66 -1.96 26.74
N PRO A 40 22.67 -1.18 27.17
CA PRO A 40 23.78 -0.76 26.31
C PRO A 40 24.55 -1.93 25.70
N ALA A 41 24.66 -3.04 26.42
CA ALA A 41 25.38 -4.24 25.95
C ALA A 41 24.70 -4.92 24.74
N THR A 42 23.41 -4.69 24.52
CA THR A 42 22.62 -5.28 23.42
C THR A 42 22.24 -4.28 22.34
N GLU A 43 22.85 -3.10 22.34
CA GLU A 43 22.56 -2.04 21.37
C GLU A 43 22.96 -2.45 19.94
N THR A 44 24.15 -3.02 19.75
CA THR A 44 24.60 -3.49 18.44
C THR A 44 23.66 -4.52 17.81
N PRO A 45 23.25 -5.61 18.50
CA PRO A 45 22.27 -6.53 17.92
C PRO A 45 20.88 -5.89 17.74
N ALA A 46 20.48 -4.94 18.59
CA ALA A 46 19.23 -4.18 18.39
C ALA A 46 19.23 -3.42 17.06
N ILE A 47 20.32 -2.73 16.74
CA ILE A 47 20.49 -2.01 15.47
C ILE A 47 20.31 -2.96 14.28
N TRP A 48 20.97 -4.12 14.30
CA TRP A 48 20.85 -5.08 13.22
C TRP A 48 19.44 -5.64 13.05
N LEU A 49 18.72 -5.90 14.14
CA LEU A 49 17.31 -6.30 14.07
C LEU A 49 16.45 -5.22 13.41
N PHE A 50 16.69 -3.95 13.72
CA PHE A 50 16.00 -2.84 13.05
C PHE A 50 16.38 -2.71 11.58
N VAL A 51 17.64 -2.92 11.20
CA VAL A 51 18.06 -2.91 9.80
C VAL A 51 17.34 -4.02 9.02
N ILE A 52 17.35 -5.25 9.56
CA ILE A 52 16.67 -6.39 8.94
C ILE A 52 15.16 -6.14 8.86
N GLY A 53 14.54 -5.70 9.95
CA GLY A 53 13.11 -5.35 9.99
C GLY A 53 12.74 -4.28 8.96
N SER A 54 13.61 -3.28 8.77
CA SER A 54 13.41 -2.22 7.77
C SER A 54 13.44 -2.75 6.35
N VAL A 55 14.39 -3.63 6.03
CA VAL A 55 14.47 -4.27 4.70
C VAL A 55 13.21 -5.09 4.43
N LEU A 56 12.76 -5.91 5.39
CA LEU A 56 11.54 -6.70 5.27
C LEU A 56 10.30 -5.81 5.10
N PHE A 57 10.16 -4.78 5.94
CA PHE A 57 9.05 -3.84 5.91
C PHE A 57 8.97 -3.07 4.58
N MET A 58 10.12 -2.75 3.96
CA MET A 58 10.17 -2.02 2.69
C MET A 58 9.76 -2.86 1.47
N ALA A 59 9.78 -4.19 1.54
CA ALA A 59 9.54 -5.04 0.38
C ALA A 59 8.17 -4.78 -0.28
N LYS A 60 7.09 -4.82 0.52
CA LYS A 60 5.71 -4.64 0.06
C LYS A 60 5.39 -3.23 -0.48
N PRO A 61 5.73 -2.13 0.22
CA PRO A 61 5.51 -0.79 -0.34
C PRO A 61 6.37 -0.54 -1.58
N THR A 62 7.57 -1.14 -1.69
CA THR A 62 8.40 -1.03 -2.90
C THR A 62 7.71 -1.66 -4.10
N VAL A 63 7.18 -2.88 -3.97
CA VAL A 63 6.42 -3.54 -5.04
C VAL A 63 5.21 -2.69 -5.46
N ARG A 64 4.45 -2.18 -4.48
CA ARG A 64 3.30 -1.30 -4.75
C ARG A 64 3.72 -0.01 -5.46
N LEU A 65 4.84 0.59 -5.06
CA LEU A 65 5.37 1.81 -5.65
C LEU A 65 5.81 1.58 -7.10
N VAL A 66 6.54 0.48 -7.37
CA VAL A 66 6.95 0.11 -8.73
C VAL A 66 5.72 -0.09 -9.62
N HIS A 67 4.68 -0.78 -9.13
CA HIS A 67 3.42 -0.91 -9.86
C HIS A 67 2.73 0.43 -10.11
N MET A 68 2.74 1.37 -9.16
CA MET A 68 2.17 2.71 -9.34
C MET A 68 2.92 3.56 -10.37
N LEU A 69 4.25 3.47 -10.39
CA LEU A 69 5.09 4.20 -11.33
C LEU A 69 5.00 3.62 -12.74
N HIS A 70 4.93 2.30 -12.86
CA HIS A 70 4.88 1.62 -14.14
C HIS A 70 3.47 1.62 -14.74
N ASP A 71 2.44 1.40 -13.92
CA ASP A 71 1.05 1.40 -14.35
C ASP A 71 0.41 2.76 -14.05
N GLY A 72 0.56 3.71 -14.99
CA GLY A 72 -0.10 5.02 -14.96
C GLY A 72 -1.65 4.96 -14.93
N ARG A 73 -2.25 3.77 -14.80
CA ARG A 73 -3.69 3.54 -14.64
C ARG A 73 -4.22 3.87 -13.25
N THR A 74 -3.44 3.74 -12.18
CA THR A 74 -3.90 4.17 -10.83
C THR A 74 -4.06 5.69 -10.75
N ARG A 75 -3.22 6.42 -11.50
CA ARG A 75 -3.38 7.86 -11.72
C ARG A 75 -4.74 8.18 -12.35
N ARG A 76 -5.19 7.38 -13.32
CA ARG A 76 -6.48 7.55 -14.01
C ARG A 76 -7.70 7.27 -13.12
N SER A 77 -7.64 6.34 -12.16
CA SER A 77 -8.75 6.11 -11.22
C SER A 77 -8.85 7.22 -10.17
N LEU A 78 -7.72 7.73 -9.67
CA LEU A 78 -7.70 8.92 -8.81
C LEU A 78 -8.12 10.18 -9.56
N GLU A 79 -7.67 10.38 -10.81
CA GLU A 79 -8.09 11.50 -11.67
C GLU A 79 -9.59 11.46 -11.95
N ARG A 80 -10.18 10.27 -12.18
CA ARG A 80 -11.64 10.14 -12.35
C ARG A 80 -12.40 10.45 -11.07
N ALA A 81 -11.97 9.91 -9.93
CA ALA A 81 -12.61 10.18 -8.64
C ALA A 81 -12.53 11.67 -8.25
N LEU A 82 -11.36 12.30 -8.47
CA LEU A 82 -11.17 13.73 -8.25
C LEU A 82 -11.99 14.58 -9.25
N SER A 83 -12.12 14.13 -10.52
CA SER A 83 -12.92 14.83 -11.53
C SER A 83 -14.41 14.78 -11.21
N ASP A 84 -14.93 13.65 -10.75
CA ASP A 84 -16.35 13.50 -10.38
C ASP A 84 -16.68 14.34 -9.15
N GLU A 85 -15.80 14.35 -8.14
CA GLU A 85 -16.00 15.17 -6.96
C GLU A 85 -15.87 16.67 -7.28
N ALA A 86 -14.87 17.07 -8.06
CA ALA A 86 -14.70 18.45 -8.52
C ALA A 86 -15.91 18.91 -9.36
N ARG A 87 -16.42 18.08 -10.27
CA ARG A 87 -17.65 18.34 -11.05
C ARG A 87 -18.86 18.53 -10.15
N SER A 88 -19.01 17.70 -9.11
CA SER A 88 -20.13 17.81 -8.16
C SER A 88 -20.07 19.10 -7.33
N LYS A 89 -18.87 19.58 -7.00
CA LYS A 89 -18.66 20.84 -6.30
C LYS A 89 -18.90 22.02 -7.25
N LEU A 90 -18.37 21.98 -8.47
CA LEU A 90 -18.62 22.99 -9.52
C LEU A 90 -20.11 23.10 -9.88
N ALA A 91 -20.84 21.99 -9.97
CA ALA A 91 -22.28 22.00 -10.21
C ALA A 91 -23.07 22.67 -9.07
N ARG A 92 -22.58 22.59 -7.83
CA ARG A 92 -23.15 23.32 -6.69
C ARG A 92 -22.84 24.81 -6.69
N PHE A 93 -21.71 25.22 -7.28
CA PHE A 93 -21.29 26.62 -7.36
C PHE A 93 -21.72 27.34 -8.63
N THR A 94 -22.18 26.63 -9.66
CA THR A 94 -22.64 27.27 -10.91
C THR A 94 -24.13 27.62 -10.77
N PRO A 95 -24.50 28.90 -10.58
CA PRO A 95 -25.91 29.28 -10.51
C PRO A 95 -26.49 29.11 -11.90
N ARG A 96 -27.54 28.30 -12.02
CA ARG A 96 -28.25 28.05 -13.27
C ARG A 96 -28.82 29.39 -13.77
N ALA A 97 -28.13 30.04 -14.71
CA ALA A 97 -28.63 31.24 -15.37
C ALA A 97 -29.97 30.88 -16.04
N ARG A 98 -31.05 31.31 -15.39
CA ARG A 98 -32.43 31.03 -15.76
C ARG A 98 -32.66 31.70 -17.10
N THR A 99 -32.91 30.89 -18.13
CA THR A 99 -33.29 31.34 -19.47
C THR A 99 -34.53 32.22 -19.37
N LEU A 100 -34.34 33.53 -19.49
CA LEU A 100 -35.38 34.50 -19.84
C LEU A 100 -35.76 34.22 -21.30
N ARG A 101 -36.81 33.44 -21.51
CA ARG A 101 -37.57 33.47 -22.76
C ARG A 101 -38.55 34.65 -22.64
N MET A 102 -38.26 35.73 -23.37
CA MET A 102 -39.29 36.65 -23.86
C MET A 102 -39.97 36.01 -25.07
#